data_AF-A0A095D310-F1
#
_entry.id   AF-A0A095D310-F1
#
_cell.length_a   1.000
_cell.length_b   1.000
_cell.length_c   1.000
_cell.angle_alpha   90.00
_cell.angle_beta   90.00
_cell.angle_gamma   90.00
#
_symmetry.space_group_name_H-M   'P 1'
#
loop_
_entity.id
_entity.type
_entity.pdbx_description
1 polymer ?
#
loop_
_entity_poly.entity_id
_entity_poly.type
_entity_poly.pdbx_seq_one_letter_code
_entity_poly.pdbx_strand_id
1 'polypeptide(L)'
;MSRYDRQDFLGPDSDARLRAVTIGIVGLGGGGSHVVQQLAHLGIGGFVCVDPDIVEDSNLNRLVGATAADAENATPKADVAERMVRGLVAAPRFLALACRWQDATEALAECDIIVGGVDSYRERSELEAFCRRMMIPCIDMGMDVHDLGDQFAIGGQVILSSPGGPCLWCLGVLTDARLEQEAQKYGAAGGKPQVVWPNGVLASLAVGLVMQLLLPWMREPVASVYLEYDGNRHQVATSNRLKAVAGQTCRHHGACETGDPLFDVRRPAPARQSETEREETRVAPTSGSWWRRLLSQLGVRI
;
A
#
# COMPACT_ATOMS: atom_id res chain seq x y z
N MET A 1 20.44 -26.21 0.00
CA MET A 1 20.34 -24.81 -0.45
C MET A 1 18.89 -24.39 -0.35
N SER A 2 18.58 -23.37 0.44
CA SER A 2 17.25 -22.75 0.43
C SER A 2 17.03 -22.04 -0.90
N ARG A 3 15.77 -21.86 -1.30
CA ARG A 3 15.40 -21.05 -2.46
C ARG A 3 15.93 -19.60 -2.33
N TYR A 4 16.11 -19.14 -1.10
CA TYR A 4 16.46 -17.77 -0.76
C TYR A 4 17.95 -17.56 -0.40
N ASP A 5 18.81 -18.59 -0.53
CA ASP A 5 20.25 -18.46 -0.24
C ASP A 5 20.94 -17.33 -1.04
N ARG A 6 20.38 -16.94 -2.20
CA ARG A 6 20.93 -15.86 -3.06
C ARG A 6 20.54 -14.45 -2.61
N GLN A 7 19.73 -14.31 -1.57
CA GLN A 7 19.29 -13.03 -1.02
C GLN A 7 19.69 -12.84 0.45
N ASP A 8 20.64 -13.64 0.97
CA ASP A 8 21.10 -13.59 2.36
C ASP A 8 21.67 -12.22 2.81
N PHE A 9 22.15 -11.39 1.86
CA PHE A 9 22.62 -10.04 2.15
C PHE A 9 21.53 -9.12 2.73
N LEU A 10 20.26 -9.50 2.58
CA LEU A 10 19.11 -8.80 3.14
C LEU A 10 19.06 -8.83 4.68
N GLY A 11 19.84 -9.71 5.31
CA GLY A 11 20.02 -9.79 6.76
C GLY A 11 19.67 -11.18 7.35
N PRO A 12 20.18 -11.50 8.55
CA PRO A 12 20.16 -12.86 9.11
C PRO A 12 18.77 -13.46 9.43
N ASP A 13 17.69 -12.66 9.36
CA ASP A 13 16.30 -13.09 9.58
C ASP A 13 15.35 -12.65 8.45
N SER A 14 15.89 -12.24 7.31
CA SER A 14 15.12 -11.66 6.20
C SER A 14 13.98 -12.59 5.76
N ASP A 15 14.29 -13.86 5.55
CA ASP A 15 13.37 -14.92 5.21
C ASP A 15 12.19 -15.08 6.19
N ALA A 16 12.48 -15.07 7.50
CA ALA A 16 11.45 -15.20 8.52
C ALA A 16 10.55 -13.95 8.56
N ARG A 17 11.14 -12.76 8.43
CA ARG A 17 10.42 -11.49 8.37
C ARG A 17 9.51 -11.43 7.14
N LEU A 18 10.03 -11.70 5.95
CA LEU A 18 9.26 -11.67 4.70
C LEU A 18 8.07 -12.66 4.75
N ARG A 19 8.26 -13.86 5.31
CA ARG A 19 7.17 -14.83 5.49
C ARG A 19 6.09 -14.39 6.49
N ALA A 20 6.43 -13.55 7.48
CA ALA A 20 5.49 -13.09 8.49
C ALA A 20 4.65 -11.89 8.00
N VAL A 21 5.20 -11.08 7.10
CA VAL A 21 4.57 -9.85 6.61
C VAL A 21 3.42 -10.12 5.64
N THR A 22 2.42 -9.24 5.68
CA THR A 22 1.27 -9.18 4.77
C THR A 22 1.27 -7.85 4.00
N ILE A 23 1.32 -7.92 2.67
CA ILE A 23 1.28 -6.74 1.79
C ILE A 23 -0.10 -6.60 1.16
N GLY A 24 -0.70 -5.41 1.25
CA GLY A 24 -1.90 -5.05 0.52
C GLY A 24 -1.56 -4.49 -0.85
N ILE A 25 -2.21 -4.96 -1.91
CA ILE A 25 -2.06 -4.44 -3.27
C ILE A 25 -3.44 -4.00 -3.75
N VAL A 26 -3.58 -2.70 -4.02
CA VAL A 26 -4.82 -2.10 -4.52
C VAL A 26 -4.63 -1.72 -5.98
N GLY A 27 -5.32 -2.42 -6.88
CA GLY A 27 -5.12 -2.35 -8.32
C GLY A 27 -4.09 -3.37 -8.80
N LEU A 28 -4.52 -4.29 -9.67
CA LEU A 28 -3.80 -5.43 -10.22
C LEU A 28 -3.64 -5.34 -11.74
N GLY A 29 -3.62 -4.10 -12.26
CA GLY A 29 -3.29 -3.80 -13.65
C GLY A 29 -1.80 -3.98 -13.98
N GLY A 30 -1.27 -3.12 -14.86
CA GLY A 30 0.12 -3.20 -15.32
C GLY A 30 1.13 -3.18 -14.17
N GLY A 31 1.12 -2.15 -13.32
CA GLY A 31 2.05 -2.05 -12.19
C GLY A 31 1.82 -3.09 -11.09
N GLY A 32 0.57 -3.24 -10.63
CA GLY A 32 0.21 -4.13 -9.52
C GLY A 32 0.54 -5.60 -9.77
N SER A 33 0.31 -6.10 -10.99
CA SER A 33 0.64 -7.49 -11.35
C SER A 33 2.15 -7.78 -11.27
N HIS A 34 3.01 -6.83 -11.67
CA HIS A 34 4.46 -6.93 -11.46
C HIS A 34 4.84 -6.91 -9.97
N VAL A 35 4.21 -6.05 -9.16
CA VAL A 35 4.48 -5.98 -7.72
C VAL A 35 4.19 -7.33 -7.05
N VAL A 36 3.01 -7.92 -7.32
CA VAL A 36 2.64 -9.24 -6.80
C VAL A 36 3.67 -10.29 -7.19
N GLN A 37 4.05 -10.36 -8.47
CA GLN A 37 5.04 -11.32 -8.97
C GLN A 37 6.38 -11.20 -8.23
N GLN A 38 6.90 -9.99 -8.12
CA GLN A 38 8.22 -9.74 -7.53
C GLN A 38 8.22 -10.03 -6.03
N LEU A 39 7.18 -9.62 -5.30
CA LEU A 39 7.05 -9.91 -3.87
C LEU A 39 6.93 -11.42 -3.61
N ALA A 40 6.25 -12.17 -4.48
CA ALA A 40 6.19 -13.63 -4.40
C ALA A 40 7.56 -14.28 -4.62
N HIS A 41 8.35 -13.79 -5.59
CA HIS A 41 9.73 -14.24 -5.78
C HIS A 41 10.64 -13.95 -4.59
N LEU A 42 10.42 -12.84 -3.89
CA LEU A 42 11.16 -12.46 -2.68
C LEU A 42 10.77 -13.30 -1.45
N GLY A 43 9.66 -14.02 -1.50
CA GLY A 43 9.21 -14.88 -0.41
C GLY A 43 8.31 -14.18 0.62
N ILE A 44 7.61 -13.11 0.22
CA ILE A 44 6.52 -12.55 1.03
C ILE A 44 5.48 -13.65 1.30
N GLY A 45 5.06 -13.77 2.56
CA GLY A 45 4.14 -14.83 2.99
C GLY A 45 2.67 -14.45 2.98
N GLY A 46 2.35 -13.15 3.00
CA GLY A 46 1.00 -12.63 3.10
C GLY A 46 0.64 -11.64 2.01
N PHE A 47 -0.54 -11.79 1.40
CA PHE A 47 -1.07 -10.92 0.35
C PHE A 47 -2.56 -10.66 0.56
N VAL A 48 -2.95 -9.39 0.45
CA VAL A 48 -4.34 -8.97 0.24
C VAL A 48 -4.39 -8.23 -1.09
N CYS A 49 -4.96 -8.86 -2.11
CA CYS A 49 -4.98 -8.32 -3.47
C CYS A 49 -6.40 -7.92 -3.83
N VAL A 50 -6.61 -6.64 -4.14
CA VAL A 50 -7.93 -6.05 -4.39
C VAL A 50 -7.98 -5.37 -5.74
N ASP A 51 -8.87 -5.84 -6.61
CA ASP A 51 -9.15 -5.24 -7.91
C ASP A 51 -10.56 -5.65 -8.36
N PRO A 52 -11.44 -4.71 -8.72
CA PRO A 52 -12.81 -5.03 -9.12
C PRO A 52 -12.91 -5.60 -10.54
N ASP A 53 -11.85 -5.49 -11.34
CA ASP A 53 -11.89 -5.80 -12.76
C ASP A 53 -11.61 -7.27 -13.06
N ILE A 54 -12.03 -7.66 -14.26
CA ILE A 54 -11.69 -8.91 -14.92
C ILE A 54 -10.55 -8.70 -15.92
N VAL A 55 -9.94 -9.79 -16.37
CA VAL A 55 -8.96 -9.76 -17.45
C VAL A 55 -9.65 -9.51 -18.78
N GLU A 56 -9.11 -8.56 -19.54
CA GLU A 56 -9.49 -8.29 -20.94
C GLU A 56 -8.31 -8.53 -21.88
N ASP A 57 -8.59 -8.77 -23.17
CA ASP A 57 -7.55 -8.91 -24.20
C ASP A 57 -6.62 -7.68 -24.25
N SER A 58 -7.20 -6.48 -24.08
CA SER A 58 -6.48 -5.20 -24.00
C SER A 58 -5.47 -5.12 -22.84
N ASN A 59 -5.56 -6.03 -21.87
CA ASN A 59 -4.69 -6.06 -20.69
C ASN A 59 -3.49 -7.00 -20.88
N LEU A 60 -3.56 -7.96 -21.81
CA LEU A 60 -2.56 -9.01 -21.99
C LEU A 60 -1.17 -8.47 -22.39
N ASN A 61 -1.11 -7.23 -22.88
CA ASN A 61 0.14 -6.57 -23.20
C ASN A 61 0.98 -6.18 -21.97
N ARG A 62 0.40 -6.17 -20.76
CA ARG A 62 1.05 -5.65 -19.55
C ARG A 62 0.63 -6.32 -18.23
N LEU A 63 -0.46 -7.07 -18.20
CA LEU A 63 -0.94 -7.75 -16.99
C LEU A 63 -0.15 -9.05 -16.81
N VAL A 64 0.84 -9.01 -15.92
CA VAL A 64 1.72 -10.15 -15.68
C VAL A 64 0.94 -11.30 -15.08
N GLY A 65 1.12 -12.50 -15.65
CA GLY A 65 0.49 -13.74 -15.19
C GLY A 65 -0.87 -14.06 -15.81
N ALA A 66 -1.51 -13.10 -16.49
CA ALA A 66 -2.68 -13.38 -17.30
C ALA A 66 -2.31 -14.10 -18.59
N THR A 67 -3.26 -14.85 -19.13
CA THR A 67 -3.17 -15.61 -20.37
C THR A 67 -4.37 -15.29 -21.25
N ALA A 68 -4.30 -15.65 -22.54
CA ALA A 68 -5.44 -15.51 -23.45
C ALA A 68 -6.71 -16.20 -22.92
N ALA A 69 -6.55 -17.37 -22.29
CA ALA A 69 -7.66 -18.09 -21.66
C ALA A 69 -8.30 -17.31 -20.51
N ASP A 70 -7.55 -16.48 -19.78
CA ASP A 70 -8.13 -15.67 -18.70
C ASP A 70 -9.00 -14.54 -19.25
N ALA A 71 -8.61 -13.95 -20.39
CA ALA A 71 -9.42 -12.96 -21.09
C ALA A 71 -10.70 -13.58 -21.67
N GLU A 72 -10.61 -14.76 -22.28
CA GLU A 72 -11.76 -15.50 -22.80
C GLU A 72 -12.77 -15.87 -21.70
N ASN A 73 -12.28 -16.21 -20.52
CA ASN A 73 -13.11 -16.63 -19.38
C ASN A 73 -13.54 -15.48 -18.47
N ALA A 74 -13.17 -14.23 -18.77
CA ALA A 74 -13.41 -13.08 -17.90
C ALA A 74 -12.91 -13.32 -16.46
N THR A 75 -11.75 -13.95 -16.31
CA THR A 75 -11.17 -14.28 -14.99
C THR A 75 -10.93 -12.99 -14.20
N PRO A 76 -11.34 -12.90 -12.92
CA PRO A 76 -10.98 -11.77 -12.06
C PRO A 76 -9.46 -11.56 -12.00
N LYS A 77 -8.99 -10.31 -12.04
CA LYS A 77 -7.55 -10.02 -11.95
C LYS A 77 -6.96 -10.51 -10.61
N ALA A 78 -7.75 -10.47 -9.54
CA ALA A 78 -7.40 -11.00 -8.23
C ALA A 78 -7.07 -12.50 -8.26
N ASP A 79 -7.83 -13.29 -9.02
CA ASP A 79 -7.63 -14.74 -9.14
C ASP A 79 -6.35 -15.06 -9.94
N VAL A 80 -6.02 -14.25 -10.94
CA VAL A 80 -4.74 -14.35 -11.67
C VAL A 80 -3.55 -14.12 -10.73
N ALA A 81 -3.64 -13.10 -9.88
CA ALA A 81 -2.64 -12.83 -8.86
C ALA A 81 -2.50 -14.01 -7.87
N GLU A 82 -3.61 -14.55 -7.38
CA GLU A 82 -3.61 -15.72 -6.49
C GLU A 82 -2.93 -16.93 -7.15
N ARG A 83 -3.32 -17.26 -8.39
CA ARG A 83 -2.74 -18.36 -9.16
C ARG A 83 -1.23 -18.20 -9.29
N MET A 84 -0.77 -16.99 -9.59
CA MET A 84 0.66 -16.69 -9.72
C MET A 84 1.40 -16.89 -8.40
N VAL A 85 0.91 -16.31 -7.29
CA VAL A 85 1.58 -16.42 -5.99
C VAL A 85 1.61 -17.88 -5.53
N ARG A 86 0.52 -18.64 -5.65
CA ARG A 86 0.48 -20.05 -5.27
C ARG A 86 1.39 -20.94 -6.12
N GLY A 87 1.68 -20.54 -7.36
CA GLY A 87 2.69 -21.20 -8.21
C GLY A 87 4.13 -20.94 -7.78
N LEU A 88 4.37 -19.84 -7.05
CA LEU A 88 5.70 -19.42 -6.62
C LEU A 88 5.98 -19.74 -5.15
N VAL A 89 5.02 -19.51 -4.25
CA VAL A 89 5.17 -19.62 -2.80
C VAL A 89 4.39 -20.84 -2.30
N ALA A 90 5.00 -21.66 -1.44
CA ALA A 90 4.31 -22.78 -0.83
C ALA A 90 3.39 -22.29 0.30
N ALA A 91 2.10 -22.59 0.21
CA ALA A 91 1.08 -22.23 1.21
C ALA A 91 1.07 -20.75 1.63
N PRO A 92 0.94 -19.80 0.69
CA PRO A 92 0.85 -18.37 1.01
C PRO A 92 -0.46 -18.07 1.75
N ARG A 93 -0.43 -17.11 2.67
CA ARG A 93 -1.64 -16.45 3.18
C ARG A 93 -2.07 -15.47 2.09
N PHE A 94 -3.08 -15.83 1.32
CA PHE A 94 -3.53 -15.03 0.19
C PHE A 94 -5.03 -14.80 0.28
N LEU A 95 -5.45 -13.54 0.15
CA LEU A 95 -6.84 -13.14 0.03
C LEU A 95 -7.03 -12.37 -1.28
N ALA A 96 -7.75 -12.97 -2.22
CA ALA A 96 -8.18 -12.34 -3.48
C ALA A 96 -9.57 -11.70 -3.29
N LEU A 97 -9.68 -10.41 -3.59
CA LEU A 97 -10.93 -9.66 -3.48
C LEU A 97 -11.27 -8.98 -4.80
N ALA A 98 -12.23 -9.55 -5.52
CA ALA A 98 -12.78 -9.01 -6.76
C ALA A 98 -13.84 -7.93 -6.47
N CYS A 99 -13.45 -6.86 -5.77
CA CYS A 99 -14.33 -5.78 -5.38
C CYS A 99 -13.60 -4.44 -5.41
N ARG A 100 -14.36 -3.36 -5.21
CA ARG A 100 -13.78 -2.05 -4.98
C ARG A 100 -13.02 -2.07 -3.66
N TRP A 101 -11.86 -1.41 -3.62
CA TRP A 101 -11.03 -1.43 -2.41
C TRP A 101 -11.72 -0.80 -1.19
N GLN A 102 -12.65 0.14 -1.41
CA GLN A 102 -13.46 0.71 -0.35
C GLN A 102 -14.31 -0.34 0.40
N ASP A 103 -14.64 -1.46 -0.25
CA ASP A 103 -15.37 -2.59 0.33
C ASP A 103 -14.44 -3.62 1.01
N ALA A 104 -13.12 -3.44 0.88
CA ALA A 104 -12.09 -4.33 1.41
C ALA A 104 -11.29 -3.72 2.59
N THR A 105 -11.80 -2.63 3.19
CA THR A 105 -11.08 -1.85 4.20
C THR A 105 -10.68 -2.65 5.43
N GLU A 106 -11.51 -3.60 5.88
CA GLU A 106 -11.18 -4.48 7.01
C GLU A 106 -9.97 -5.38 6.72
N ALA A 107 -9.89 -5.94 5.51
CA ALA A 107 -8.75 -6.77 5.11
C ALA A 107 -7.47 -5.92 4.90
N LEU A 108 -7.62 -4.75 4.28
CA LEU A 108 -6.50 -3.83 4.06
C LEU A 108 -5.94 -3.25 5.37
N ALA A 109 -6.78 -3.08 6.39
CA ALA A 109 -6.39 -2.60 7.72
C ALA A 109 -5.44 -3.55 8.47
N GLU A 110 -5.39 -4.82 8.08
CA GLU A 110 -4.52 -5.84 8.67
C GLU A 110 -3.18 -5.98 7.92
N CYS A 111 -2.94 -5.17 6.89
CA CYS A 111 -1.70 -5.20 6.11
C CYS A 111 -0.59 -4.36 6.78
N ASP A 112 0.66 -4.80 6.63
CA ASP A 112 1.83 -4.09 7.14
C ASP A 112 2.21 -2.90 6.26
N ILE A 113 2.04 -3.05 4.94
CA ILE A 113 2.31 -2.04 3.90
C ILE A 113 1.24 -2.18 2.82
N ILE A 114 0.79 -1.05 2.26
CA ILE A 114 -0.10 -1.04 1.09
C ILE A 114 0.62 -0.44 -0.11
N VAL A 115 0.53 -1.12 -1.26
CA VAL A 115 0.99 -0.63 -2.56
C VAL A 115 -0.24 -0.27 -3.40
N GLY A 116 -0.37 1.01 -3.74
CA GLY A 116 -1.48 1.55 -4.52
C GLY A 116 -1.10 1.74 -5.99
N GLY A 117 -1.89 1.12 -6.88
CA GLY A 117 -1.81 1.24 -8.33
C GLY A 117 -3.15 1.65 -8.95
N VAL A 118 -3.90 2.53 -8.28
CA VAL A 118 -5.21 3.02 -8.75
C VAL A 118 -5.06 4.05 -9.86
N ASP A 119 -6.08 4.25 -10.70
CA ASP A 119 -5.95 5.04 -11.93
C ASP A 119 -6.46 6.49 -11.82
N SER A 120 -7.10 6.84 -10.70
CA SER A 120 -7.67 8.17 -10.45
C SER A 120 -6.97 8.94 -9.32
N TYR A 121 -7.02 10.27 -9.36
CA TYR A 121 -6.59 11.14 -8.27
C TYR A 121 -7.52 11.04 -7.07
N ARG A 122 -8.84 10.86 -7.29
CA ARG A 122 -9.81 10.61 -6.23
C ARG A 122 -9.46 9.38 -5.41
N GLU A 123 -9.25 8.23 -6.06
CA GLU A 123 -8.91 6.99 -5.35
C GLU A 123 -7.55 7.09 -4.66
N ARG A 124 -6.57 7.77 -5.26
CA ARG A 124 -5.29 8.06 -4.58
C ARG A 124 -5.51 8.85 -3.30
N SER A 125 -6.36 9.88 -3.34
CA SER A 125 -6.67 10.70 -2.17
C SER A 125 -7.38 9.90 -1.08
N GLU A 126 -8.35 9.06 -1.45
CA GLU A 126 -9.10 8.22 -0.53
C GLU A 126 -8.20 7.15 0.11
N LEU A 127 -7.37 6.47 -0.69
CA LEU A 127 -6.44 5.45 -0.22
C LEU A 127 -5.34 6.05 0.68
N GLU A 128 -4.79 7.21 0.32
CA GLU A 128 -3.84 7.95 1.18
C GLU A 128 -4.47 8.26 2.55
N ALA A 129 -5.71 8.79 2.58
CA ALA A 129 -6.40 9.09 3.82
C ALA A 129 -6.66 7.83 4.66
N PHE A 130 -7.02 6.72 4.03
CA PHE A 130 -7.19 5.43 4.68
C PHE A 130 -5.88 4.95 5.32
N CYS A 131 -4.79 4.88 4.56
CA CYS A 131 -3.49 4.43 5.04
C CYS A 131 -2.98 5.30 6.20
N ARG A 132 -3.17 6.63 6.13
CA ARG A 132 -2.83 7.57 7.21
C ARG A 132 -3.58 7.26 8.49
N ARG A 133 -4.90 7.06 8.40
CA ARG A 133 -5.76 6.74 9.54
C ARG A 133 -5.42 5.40 10.17
N MET A 134 -5.03 4.42 9.36
CA MET A 134 -4.67 3.08 9.80
C MET A 134 -3.21 2.94 10.22
N MET A 135 -2.41 4.00 10.09
CA MET A 135 -0.97 3.97 10.34
C MET A 135 -0.19 2.99 9.47
N ILE A 136 -0.63 2.81 8.23
CA ILE A 136 -0.01 1.90 7.27
C ILE A 136 0.80 2.74 6.27
N PRO A 137 2.10 2.45 6.07
CA PRO A 137 2.87 3.04 4.97
C PRO A 137 2.23 2.72 3.63
N CYS A 138 2.01 3.76 2.81
CA CYS A 138 1.44 3.65 1.48
C CYS A 138 2.53 3.90 0.43
N ILE A 139 2.64 3.00 -0.55
CA ILE A 139 3.48 3.20 -1.73
C ILE A 139 2.57 3.45 -2.92
N ASP A 140 2.43 4.72 -3.34
CA ASP A 140 1.71 5.09 -4.57
C ASP A 140 2.62 4.89 -5.78
N MET A 141 2.05 4.30 -6.83
CA MET A 141 2.72 4.10 -8.11
C MET A 141 1.80 4.57 -9.24
N GLY A 142 2.39 5.20 -10.25
CA GLY A 142 1.64 5.65 -11.41
C GLY A 142 2.52 5.80 -12.64
N MET A 143 1.95 5.47 -13.80
CA MET A 143 2.54 5.66 -15.11
C MET A 143 1.58 6.49 -15.96
N ASP A 144 2.13 7.36 -16.80
CA ASP A 144 1.34 8.04 -17.82
C ASP A 144 2.10 8.10 -19.14
N VAL A 145 1.36 8.17 -20.24
CA VAL A 145 1.89 8.38 -21.59
C VAL A 145 1.19 9.59 -22.19
N HIS A 146 1.97 10.63 -22.44
CA HIS A 146 1.49 11.87 -23.03
C HIS A 146 1.80 11.90 -24.52
N ASP A 147 0.77 12.08 -25.33
CA ASP A 147 0.92 12.41 -26.74
C ASP A 147 1.29 13.90 -26.87
N LEU A 148 2.47 14.20 -27.41
CA LEU A 148 2.95 15.55 -27.66
C LEU A 148 2.78 15.96 -29.14
N GLY A 149 2.12 15.13 -29.95
CA GLY A 149 1.88 15.33 -31.38
C GLY A 149 2.97 14.71 -32.26
N ASP A 150 4.22 15.16 -32.12
CA ASP A 150 5.36 14.63 -32.89
C ASP A 150 6.07 13.45 -32.21
N GLN A 151 5.83 13.28 -30.91
CA GLN A 151 6.41 12.21 -30.10
C GLN A 151 5.53 11.89 -28.90
N PHE A 152 5.79 10.74 -28.27
CA PHE A 152 5.21 10.37 -26.99
C PHE A 152 6.20 10.60 -25.84
N ALA A 153 5.71 11.11 -24.72
CA ALA A 153 6.45 11.20 -23.48
C ALA A 153 5.93 10.18 -22.46
N ILE A 154 6.80 9.29 -21.99
CA ILE A 154 6.50 8.31 -20.97
C ILE A 154 6.98 8.84 -19.62
N GLY A 155 6.05 9.02 -18.70
CA GLY A 155 6.34 9.45 -17.33
C GLY A 155 5.91 8.39 -16.31
N GLY A 156 6.56 8.39 -15.16
CA GLY A 156 6.13 7.58 -14.04
C GLY A 156 6.57 8.12 -12.70
N GLN A 157 5.97 7.61 -11.65
CA GLN A 157 6.28 7.99 -10.29
C GLN A 157 6.12 6.81 -9.33
N VAL A 158 6.96 6.78 -8.30
CA VAL A 158 6.82 5.92 -7.13
C VAL A 158 7.05 6.74 -5.88
N ILE A 159 6.08 6.71 -4.97
CA ILE A 159 6.06 7.58 -3.79
C ILE A 159 5.82 6.74 -2.56
N LEU A 160 6.73 6.81 -1.59
CA LEU A 160 6.50 6.31 -0.23
C LEU A 160 5.92 7.44 0.62
N SER A 161 4.64 7.29 0.96
CA SER A 161 3.92 8.11 1.92
C SER A 161 3.78 7.33 3.24
N SER A 162 4.66 7.61 4.19
CA SER A 162 4.57 7.02 5.54
C SER A 162 3.84 7.96 6.48
N PRO A 163 3.11 7.41 7.48
CA PRO A 163 2.57 8.22 8.57
C PRO A 163 3.65 9.08 9.23
N GLY A 164 3.30 10.32 9.59
CA GLY A 164 4.25 11.32 10.10
C GLY A 164 5.16 11.99 9.05
N GLY A 165 5.29 11.44 7.83
CA GLY A 165 6.03 12.05 6.72
C GLY A 165 5.15 12.90 5.79
N PRO A 166 5.73 13.57 4.77
CA PRO A 166 4.98 14.21 3.69
C PRO A 166 3.98 13.25 3.02
N CYS A 167 2.74 13.70 2.79
CA CYS A 167 1.71 12.96 2.06
C CYS A 167 1.67 13.34 0.58
N LEU A 168 0.84 12.64 -0.20
CA LEU A 168 0.63 12.95 -1.63
C LEU A 168 0.19 14.41 -1.89
N TRP A 169 -0.54 15.02 -0.95
CA TRP A 169 -0.90 16.44 -1.00
C TRP A 169 0.30 17.36 -0.75
N CYS A 170 1.13 17.06 0.26
CA CYS A 170 2.37 17.80 0.52
C CYS A 170 3.30 17.77 -0.71
N LEU A 171 3.37 16.62 -1.38
CA LEU A 171 4.20 16.42 -2.57
C LEU A 171 3.57 17.01 -3.85
N GLY A 172 2.39 17.64 -3.75
CA GLY A 172 1.70 18.26 -4.89
C GLY A 172 1.25 17.28 -5.96
N VAL A 173 1.16 15.99 -5.61
CA VAL A 173 0.60 14.95 -6.49
C VAL A 173 -0.91 15.10 -6.52
N LEU A 174 -1.49 15.30 -5.34
CA LEU A 174 -2.89 15.67 -5.15
C LEU A 174 -3.01 17.18 -4.99
N THR A 175 -3.92 17.77 -5.76
CA THR A 175 -4.30 19.18 -5.65
C THR A 175 -5.78 19.30 -6.00
N ASP A 176 -6.46 20.30 -5.43
CA ASP A 176 -7.87 20.57 -5.73
C ASP A 176 -8.10 20.74 -7.23
N ALA A 177 -7.18 21.43 -7.92
CA ALA A 177 -7.24 21.63 -9.36
C ALA A 177 -7.21 20.31 -10.16
N ARG A 178 -6.41 19.32 -9.75
CA ARG A 178 -6.33 18.02 -10.43
C ARG A 178 -7.58 17.18 -10.18
N LEU A 179 -8.09 17.18 -8.95
CA LEU A 179 -9.33 16.50 -8.58
C LEU A 179 -10.54 17.08 -9.33
N GLU A 180 -10.63 18.40 -9.41
CA GLU A 180 -11.68 19.10 -10.16
C GLU A 180 -11.57 18.81 -11.66
N GLN A 181 -10.36 18.86 -12.24
CA GLN A 181 -10.15 18.53 -13.64
C GLN A 181 -10.52 17.06 -13.96
N GLU A 182 -10.21 16.13 -13.05
CA GLU A 182 -10.62 14.73 -13.17
C GLU A 182 -12.15 14.59 -13.12
N ALA A 183 -12.82 15.28 -12.19
CA ALA A 183 -14.27 15.27 -12.07
C ALA A 183 -14.97 15.81 -13.33
N GLN A 184 -14.39 16.84 -13.97
CA GLN A 184 -14.91 17.39 -15.22
C GLN A 184 -14.77 16.45 -16.43
N LYS A 185 -13.79 15.53 -16.38
CA LYS A 185 -13.56 14.51 -17.43
C LYS A 185 -14.29 13.20 -17.16
N TYR A 186 -15.12 13.14 -16.11
CA TYR A 186 -15.83 11.92 -15.71
C TYR A 186 -16.72 11.43 -16.86
N GLY A 187 -16.50 10.18 -17.31
CA GLY A 187 -17.20 9.57 -18.45
C GLY A 187 -16.54 9.76 -19.83
N ALA A 188 -15.44 10.54 -19.93
CA ALA A 188 -14.67 10.74 -21.16
C ALA A 188 -13.27 10.09 -21.13
N ALA A 189 -12.99 9.26 -20.11
CA ALA A 189 -11.71 8.59 -19.96
C ALA A 189 -11.57 7.46 -20.99
N GLY A 190 -10.94 7.76 -22.13
CA GLY A 190 -10.37 6.73 -22.99
C GLY A 190 -9.27 5.97 -22.26
N GLY A 191 -8.97 4.74 -22.70
CA GLY A 191 -7.90 3.94 -22.12
C GLY A 191 -6.56 4.69 -22.15
N LYS A 192 -5.92 4.88 -21.00
CA LYS A 192 -4.58 5.45 -20.91
C LYS A 192 -3.58 4.44 -21.50
N PRO A 193 -2.80 4.79 -22.53
CA PRO A 193 -1.81 3.88 -23.08
C PRO A 193 -0.84 3.43 -22.01
N GLN A 194 -0.61 2.12 -21.92
CA GLN A 194 0.34 1.54 -20.99
C GLN A 194 1.05 0.37 -21.65
N VAL A 195 2.31 0.16 -21.24
CA VAL A 195 3.21 -0.85 -21.78
C VAL A 195 3.92 -1.57 -20.64
N VAL A 196 4.36 -2.80 -20.86
CA VAL A 196 4.87 -3.67 -19.79
C VAL A 196 6.16 -3.17 -19.15
N TRP A 197 7.12 -2.64 -19.92
CA TRP A 197 8.45 -2.36 -19.37
C TRP A 197 8.51 -1.19 -18.37
N PRO A 198 7.83 -0.04 -18.57
CA PRO A 198 7.81 1.03 -17.57
C PRO A 198 7.07 0.60 -16.32
N ASN A 199 5.97 -0.16 -16.47
CA ASN A 199 5.27 -0.78 -15.35
C ASN A 199 6.21 -1.68 -14.54
N GLY A 200 7.02 -2.51 -15.19
CA GLY A 200 8.04 -3.32 -14.53
C GLY A 200 9.10 -2.48 -13.80
N VAL A 201 9.58 -1.37 -14.39
CA VAL A 201 10.55 -0.47 -13.74
C VAL A 201 9.93 0.14 -12.47
N LEU A 202 8.75 0.74 -12.57
CA LEU A 202 8.06 1.37 -11.45
C LEU A 202 7.70 0.36 -10.35
N ALA A 203 7.22 -0.83 -10.73
CA ALA A 203 6.95 -1.91 -9.80
C ALA A 203 8.22 -2.34 -9.05
N SER A 204 9.35 -2.45 -9.74
CA SER A 204 10.63 -2.82 -9.12
C SER A 204 11.12 -1.77 -8.14
N LEU A 205 10.92 -0.47 -8.44
CA LEU A 205 11.19 0.62 -7.51
C LEU A 205 10.27 0.54 -6.28
N ALA A 206 8.97 0.30 -6.48
CA ALA A 206 8.00 0.16 -5.39
C ALA A 206 8.35 -1.04 -4.48
N VAL A 207 8.68 -2.19 -5.05
CA VAL A 207 9.15 -3.38 -4.32
C VAL A 207 10.45 -3.09 -3.58
N GLY A 208 11.37 -2.34 -4.19
CA GLY A 208 12.58 -1.86 -3.50
C GLY A 208 12.26 -1.08 -2.23
N LEU A 209 11.25 -0.21 -2.25
CA LEU A 209 10.79 0.55 -1.07
C LEU A 209 10.12 -0.35 -0.02
N VAL A 210 9.29 -1.32 -0.43
CA VAL A 210 8.74 -2.35 0.49
C VAL A 210 9.88 -3.02 1.24
N MET A 211 10.89 -3.46 0.50
CA MET A 211 12.03 -4.16 1.06
C MET A 211 12.82 -3.24 2.02
N GLN A 212 13.04 -1.97 1.66
CA GLN A 212 13.74 -1.00 2.52
C GLN A 212 13.01 -0.75 3.84
N LEU A 213 11.68 -0.77 3.83
CA LEU A 213 10.88 -0.65 5.03
C LEU A 213 10.99 -1.87 5.93
N LEU A 214 11.04 -3.08 5.36
CA LEU A 214 10.98 -4.33 6.13
C LEU A 214 12.34 -4.80 6.65
N LEU A 215 13.42 -4.49 5.94
CA LEU A 215 14.70 -5.18 6.11
C LEU A 215 15.86 -4.20 6.37
N PRO A 216 16.79 -4.54 7.28
CA PRO A 216 17.85 -3.63 7.73
C PRO A 216 19.13 -3.71 6.89
N TRP A 217 19.07 -4.03 5.58
CA TRP A 217 20.29 -4.09 4.77
C TRP A 217 20.90 -2.70 4.51
N MET A 218 20.10 -1.63 4.67
CA MET A 218 20.58 -0.26 4.73
C MET A 218 20.47 0.28 6.16
N ARG A 219 21.42 1.15 6.53
CA ARG A 219 21.54 1.68 7.90
C ARG A 219 20.45 2.69 8.26
N GLU A 220 20.01 3.50 7.31
CA GLU A 220 19.06 4.58 7.55
C GLU A 220 17.67 4.21 6.99
N PRO A 221 16.62 4.16 7.82
CA PRO A 221 15.27 3.97 7.33
C PRO A 221 14.80 5.20 6.54
N VAL A 222 14.12 4.97 5.42
CA VAL A 222 13.49 6.05 4.65
C VAL A 222 12.08 6.31 5.17
N ALA A 223 11.82 7.53 5.65
CA ALA A 223 10.48 7.92 6.07
C ALA A 223 9.59 8.32 4.88
N SER A 224 10.18 8.88 3.82
CA SER A 224 9.44 9.30 2.63
C SER A 224 10.34 9.32 1.41
N VAL A 225 9.80 8.93 0.27
CA VAL A 225 10.50 8.87 -1.01
C VAL A 225 9.58 9.36 -2.11
N TYR A 226 10.11 10.07 -3.10
CA TYR A 226 9.41 10.40 -4.34
C TYR A 226 10.41 10.24 -5.48
N LEU A 227 10.25 9.18 -6.25
CA LEU A 227 11.00 8.90 -7.47
C LEU A 227 10.16 9.26 -8.69
N GLU A 228 10.78 9.94 -9.65
CA GLU A 228 10.22 10.25 -10.97
C GLU A 228 10.99 9.44 -12.01
N TYR A 229 10.26 8.83 -12.94
CA TYR A 229 10.79 8.04 -14.04
C TYR A 229 10.55 8.76 -15.37
N ASP A 230 11.64 9.04 -16.09
CA ASP A 230 11.64 9.49 -17.48
C ASP A 230 11.80 8.25 -18.37
N GLY A 231 10.70 7.83 -18.99
CA GLY A 231 10.67 6.62 -19.81
C GLY A 231 11.27 6.77 -21.20
N ASN A 232 11.47 8.01 -21.67
CA ASN A 232 12.15 8.28 -22.93
C ASN A 232 13.67 8.18 -22.76
N ARG A 233 14.18 8.55 -21.58
CA ARG A 233 15.62 8.49 -21.24
C ARG A 233 16.01 7.27 -20.41
N HIS A 234 15.03 6.52 -19.92
CA HIS A 234 15.21 5.42 -18.96
C HIS A 234 15.95 5.86 -17.69
N GLN A 235 15.57 7.01 -17.15
CA GLN A 235 16.20 7.60 -15.96
C GLN A 235 15.23 7.67 -14.79
N VAL A 236 15.74 7.37 -13.60
CA VAL A 236 15.01 7.53 -12.33
C VAL A 236 15.74 8.58 -11.51
N ALA A 237 15.01 9.58 -11.02
CA ALA A 237 15.55 10.64 -10.19
C ALA A 237 14.64 10.92 -8.99
N THR A 238 15.22 11.39 -7.88
CA THR A 238 14.44 11.89 -6.75
C THR A 238 13.78 13.23 -7.11
N SER A 239 12.48 13.32 -6.93
CA SER A 239 11.71 14.54 -7.24
C SER A 239 12.19 15.72 -6.40
N ASN A 240 12.29 16.89 -7.04
CA ASN A 240 12.55 18.15 -6.34
C ASN A 240 11.39 18.55 -5.41
N ARG A 241 10.20 17.99 -5.61
CA ARG A 241 9.03 18.21 -4.75
C ARG A 241 9.27 17.68 -3.33
N LEU A 242 9.91 16.51 -3.20
CA LEU A 242 10.29 15.97 -1.89
C LEU A 242 11.30 16.88 -1.19
N LYS A 243 12.30 17.39 -1.92
CA LYS A 243 13.29 18.33 -1.37
C LYS A 243 12.64 19.62 -0.87
N ALA A 244 11.62 20.11 -1.59
CA ALA A 244 10.91 21.33 -1.22
C ALA A 244 10.13 21.20 0.11
N VAL A 245 9.68 20.00 0.46
CA VAL A 245 8.92 19.74 1.69
C VAL A 245 9.74 19.02 2.78
N ALA A 246 11.04 18.81 2.55
CA ALA A 246 11.90 18.16 3.51
C ALA A 246 11.92 18.93 4.85
N GLY A 247 11.70 18.21 5.96
CA GLY A 247 11.65 18.79 7.31
C GLY A 247 10.36 19.54 7.65
N GLN A 248 9.38 19.62 6.74
CA GLN A 248 8.07 20.21 7.04
C GLN A 248 7.11 19.15 7.58
N THR A 249 6.33 19.52 8.60
CA THR A 249 5.22 18.69 9.09
C THR A 249 4.04 18.75 8.13
N CYS A 250 3.46 17.57 7.86
CA CYS A 250 2.23 17.47 7.07
C CYS A 250 1.10 18.25 7.75
N ARG A 251 0.40 19.09 7.00
CA ARG A 251 -0.78 19.83 7.48
C ARG A 251 -2.11 19.19 7.08
N HIS A 252 -2.06 18.19 6.20
CA HIS A 252 -3.25 17.53 5.65
C HIS A 252 -3.74 16.37 6.51
N HIS A 253 -2.84 15.75 7.28
CA HIS A 253 -3.17 14.71 8.24
C HIS A 253 -2.51 15.11 9.55
N GLY A 254 -3.31 15.56 10.52
CA GLY A 254 -2.80 16.00 11.81
C GLY A 254 -2.17 14.86 12.61
N ALA A 255 -1.36 15.18 13.62
CA ALA A 255 -0.78 14.18 14.53
C ALA A 255 -1.83 13.40 15.36
N CYS A 256 -3.09 13.81 15.32
CA CYS A 256 -4.23 13.08 15.88
C CYS A 256 -4.91 12.14 14.88
N GLU A 257 -4.60 12.26 13.59
CA GLU A 257 -5.13 11.45 12.48
C GLU A 257 -4.07 10.48 11.94
N THR A 258 -2.79 10.79 12.16
CA THR A 258 -1.68 9.85 12.08
C THR A 258 -1.38 9.40 13.51
N GLY A 259 -1.58 8.15 13.86
CA GLY A 259 -1.01 7.52 15.07
C GLY A 259 0.52 7.65 15.21
N ASP A 260 1.11 6.79 16.04
CA ASP A 260 2.46 6.99 16.61
C ASP A 260 3.54 7.38 15.57
N PRO A 261 4.15 8.58 15.66
CA PRO A 261 5.25 9.01 14.78
C PRO A 261 6.53 8.15 14.94
N LEU A 262 6.58 7.24 15.92
CA LEU A 262 7.63 6.23 16.10
C LEU A 262 7.27 4.87 15.48
N PHE A 263 6.17 4.78 14.72
CA PHE A 263 5.74 3.56 14.05
C PHE A 263 6.87 3.00 13.17
N ASP A 264 7.22 1.74 13.42
CA ASP A 264 8.25 1.02 12.70
C ASP A 264 7.71 -0.36 12.36
N VAL A 265 7.38 -0.58 11.08
CA VAL A 265 6.91 -1.87 10.56
C VAL A 265 7.89 -3.02 10.85
N ARG A 266 9.16 -2.71 11.14
CA ARG A 266 10.18 -3.71 11.50
C ARG A 266 10.03 -4.23 12.92
N ARG A 267 9.22 -3.57 13.75
CA ARG A 267 8.82 -4.04 15.08
C ARG A 267 7.49 -4.77 14.92
N PRO A 268 7.42 -6.07 15.27
CA PRO A 268 6.13 -6.74 15.28
C PRO A 268 5.19 -5.96 16.19
N ALA A 269 3.95 -5.72 15.74
CA ALA A 269 2.91 -5.25 16.64
C ALA A 269 2.88 -6.18 17.85
N PRO A 270 2.77 -5.68 19.10
CA PRO A 270 2.58 -6.55 20.24
C PRO A 270 1.42 -7.49 19.90
N ALA A 271 1.63 -8.80 20.09
CA ALA A 271 0.65 -9.82 19.74
C ALA A 271 -0.73 -9.34 20.22
N ARG A 272 -1.70 -9.20 19.29
CA ARG A 272 -3.07 -8.87 19.68
C ARG A 272 -3.50 -9.96 20.65
N GLN A 273 -3.62 -9.60 21.93
CA GLN A 273 -4.10 -10.50 22.96
C GLN A 273 -5.38 -11.16 22.45
N SER A 274 -5.39 -12.48 22.44
CA SER A 274 -6.52 -13.26 21.96
C SER A 274 -7.80 -12.80 22.68
N GLU A 275 -8.98 -12.89 22.04
CA GLU A 275 -10.25 -12.54 22.70
C GLU A 275 -10.44 -13.27 24.05
N THR A 276 -9.85 -14.46 24.17
CA THR A 276 -9.73 -15.25 25.40
C THR A 276 -8.99 -14.53 26.54
N GLU A 277 -7.93 -13.76 26.26
CA GLU A 277 -7.19 -12.99 27.28
C GLU A 277 -7.93 -11.69 27.68
N ARG A 278 -8.75 -11.13 26.77
CA ARG A 278 -9.62 -9.96 27.06
C ARG A 278 -10.76 -10.31 28.01
N GLU A 279 -11.19 -11.57 28.05
CA GLU A 279 -12.19 -12.04 29.01
C GLU A 279 -11.61 -12.19 30.43
N GLU A 280 -10.35 -12.62 30.55
CA GLU A 280 -9.66 -12.74 31.85
C GLU A 280 -9.25 -11.38 32.45
N THR A 281 -9.06 -10.34 31.61
CA THR A 281 -8.74 -8.98 32.08
C THR A 281 -9.96 -8.10 32.35
N ARG A 282 -11.19 -8.63 32.28
CA ARG A 282 -12.36 -7.94 32.85
C ARG A 282 -12.24 -7.94 34.37
N VAL A 283 -11.56 -6.91 34.87
CA VAL A 283 -11.59 -6.49 36.27
C VAL A 283 -13.06 -6.43 36.71
N ALA A 284 -13.43 -7.29 37.66
CA ALA A 284 -14.74 -7.28 38.28
C ALA A 284 -15.08 -5.84 38.73
N PRO A 285 -16.31 -5.35 38.52
CA PRO A 285 -16.68 -4.00 38.90
C PRO A 285 -16.41 -3.84 40.40
N THR A 286 -15.45 -2.98 40.74
CA THR A 286 -15.13 -2.64 42.12
C THR A 286 -16.36 -1.97 42.73
N SER A 287 -17.06 -2.73 43.56
CA SER A 287 -18.21 -2.28 44.31
C SER A 287 -17.81 -1.08 45.18
N GLY A 288 -18.50 0.04 45.01
CA GLY A 288 -18.84 0.92 46.12
C GLY A 288 -17.84 2.03 46.44
N SER A 289 -17.99 3.13 45.72
CA SER A 289 -17.62 4.48 46.10
C SER A 289 -17.79 4.77 47.62
N TRP A 290 -16.67 4.96 48.36
CA TRP A 290 -16.67 5.32 49.80
C TRP A 290 -17.45 6.60 50.11
N TRP A 291 -17.63 7.46 49.10
CA TRP A 291 -18.01 8.86 49.27
C TRP A 291 -19.53 8.98 49.31
N ARG A 292 -20.22 8.05 48.64
CA ARG A 292 -21.68 7.89 48.73
C ARG A 292 -22.14 7.43 50.13
N ARG A 293 -21.29 6.76 50.92
CA ARG A 293 -21.60 6.41 52.33
C ARG A 293 -21.37 7.58 53.29
N LEU A 294 -20.45 8.51 52.97
CA LEU A 294 -20.19 9.68 53.80
C LEU A 294 -21.31 10.73 53.68
N LEU A 295 -21.87 10.89 52.47
CA LEU A 295 -22.92 11.87 52.19
C LEU A 295 -24.28 11.48 52.78
N SER A 296 -24.58 10.17 52.91
CA SER A 296 -25.82 9.72 53.57
C SER A 296 -25.80 9.89 55.10
N GLN A 297 -24.61 9.92 55.72
CA GLN A 297 -24.47 10.18 57.16
C GLN A 297 -24.59 11.67 57.53
N LEU A 298 -24.41 12.57 56.56
CA LEU A 298 -24.51 14.03 56.75
C LEU A 298 -25.89 14.61 56.43
N GLY A 299 -26.89 13.77 56.13
CA GLY A 299 -28.28 14.20 55.96
C GLY A 299 -28.57 15.07 54.74
N VAL A 300 -27.61 15.24 53.83
CA VAL A 300 -27.78 16.03 52.60
C VAL A 300 -28.43 15.13 51.54
N ARG A 301 -29.71 15.36 51.24
CA ARG A 301 -30.36 14.76 50.06
C ARG A 301 -29.89 15.52 48.82
N ILE A 302 -29.27 14.80 47.89
CA ILE A 302 -29.12 15.19 46.48
C ILE A 302 -30.30 14.58 45.73
#